data_AF-A0AA51T0R5-F1
#
_entry.id   AF-A0AA51T0R5-F1
#
_cell.length_a   1.000
_cell.length_b   1.000
_cell.length_c   1.000
_cell.angle_alpha   90.00
_cell.angle_beta   90.00
_cell.angle_gamma   90.00
#
_symmetry.space_group_name_H-M   'P 1'
#
loop_
_entity.id
_entity.type
_entity.pdbx_description
1 polymer ?
#
loop_
_entity_poly.entity_id
_entity_poly.type
_entity_poly.pdbx_seq_one_letter_code
_entity_poly.pdbx_strand_id
1 'polypeptide(L)'
;MRSLLSDISGIKSREKEIETELSNIAVNNNNIKLLMTIPGINYYSACGIYSEIGDISRFKNKERFASYTGLIPKEYSSGEKVVKGHITKHGPSILRFFLTEISHIIIKYTKKFRTKYLSIVRRLGKKRSIIAIARILAETIFTMLKNNTGYIDYERNKTDLKNIDYSYYDKLESLAIRKRRAMEYTLLKGNNDIKGDSANLKYNGGIKDC
;
A
#
# COMPACT_ATOMS: atom_id res chain seq x y z
N MET A 1 21.73 28.52 13.01
CA MET A 1 20.72 28.45 11.92
C MET A 1 21.20 27.67 10.70
N ARG A 2 22.42 27.92 10.15
CA ARG A 2 22.95 27.18 8.98
C ARG A 2 23.13 25.67 9.19
N SER A 3 23.57 25.22 10.38
CA SER A 3 23.73 23.78 10.67
C SER A 3 22.39 23.03 10.65
N LEU A 4 21.34 23.56 11.29
CA LEU A 4 20.00 22.96 11.27
C LEU A 4 19.40 22.86 9.86
N LEU A 5 19.69 23.84 8.98
CA LEU A 5 19.26 23.77 7.57
C LEU A 5 19.97 22.65 6.80
N SER A 6 21.24 22.40 7.10
CA SER A 6 22.01 21.28 6.54
C SER A 6 21.49 19.93 7.05
N ASP A 7 21.07 19.85 8.30
CA ASP A 7 20.52 18.62 8.87
C ASP A 7 19.17 18.26 8.22
N ILE A 8 18.30 19.26 8.02
CA ILE A 8 17.01 19.10 7.34
C ILE A 8 17.21 18.65 5.89
N SER A 9 18.16 19.24 5.16
CA SER A 9 18.42 18.82 3.77
C SER A 9 18.97 17.39 3.72
N GLY A 10 19.84 17.00 4.65
CA GLY A 10 20.36 15.63 4.77
C GLY A 10 19.27 14.60 5.08
N ILE A 11 18.32 14.92 5.96
CA ILE A 11 17.17 14.04 6.25
C ILE A 11 16.28 13.89 5.01
N LYS A 12 15.99 14.97 4.29
CA LYS A 12 15.19 14.91 3.06
C LYS A 12 15.83 14.08 1.95
N SER A 13 17.15 14.13 1.80
CA SER A 13 17.85 13.27 0.83
C SER A 13 17.71 11.79 1.20
N ARG A 14 17.91 11.44 2.47
CA ARG A 14 17.74 10.06 2.97
C ARG A 14 16.31 9.56 2.82
N GLU A 15 15.32 10.41 3.09
CA GLU A 15 13.91 10.09 2.85
C GLU A 15 13.71 9.66 1.39
N LYS A 16 14.18 10.47 0.43
CA LYS A 16 14.06 10.21 -1.01
C LYS A 16 14.79 8.94 -1.47
N GLU A 17 15.93 8.62 -0.86
CA GLU A 17 16.65 7.37 -1.10
C GLU A 17 15.78 6.17 -0.69
N ILE A 18 15.22 6.22 0.52
CA ILE A 18 14.31 5.18 1.04
C ILE A 18 13.05 5.05 0.16
N GLU A 19 12.45 6.16 -0.29
CA GLU A 19 11.30 6.10 -1.21
C GLU A 19 11.66 5.38 -2.50
N THR A 20 12.87 5.64 -3.03
CA THR A 20 13.36 5.00 -4.25
C THR A 20 13.52 3.49 -4.04
N GLU A 21 14.11 3.08 -2.92
CA GLU A 21 14.28 1.66 -2.58
C GLU A 21 12.93 0.94 -2.40
N LEU A 22 12.00 1.55 -1.66
CA LEU A 22 10.67 0.98 -1.44
C LEU A 22 9.90 0.81 -2.75
N SER A 23 9.99 1.79 -3.66
CA SER A 23 9.35 1.68 -4.97
C SER A 23 9.94 0.53 -5.80
N ASN A 24 11.27 0.34 -5.76
CA ASN A 24 11.93 -0.78 -6.43
C ASN A 24 11.48 -2.13 -5.86
N ILE A 25 11.40 -2.25 -4.52
CA ILE A 25 10.90 -3.46 -3.85
C ILE A 25 9.45 -3.76 -4.29
N ALA A 26 8.59 -2.74 -4.31
CA ALA A 26 7.21 -2.90 -4.71
C ALA A 26 7.06 -3.36 -6.18
N VAL A 27 7.89 -2.83 -7.09
CA VAL A 27 7.90 -3.22 -8.50
C VAL A 27 8.44 -4.64 -8.73
N ASN A 28 9.34 -5.12 -7.87
CA ASN A 28 9.95 -6.44 -8.05
C ASN A 28 9.15 -7.56 -7.36
N ASN A 29 8.24 -7.23 -6.44
CA ASN A 29 7.49 -8.22 -5.68
C ASN A 29 6.04 -8.34 -6.15
N ASN A 30 5.67 -9.51 -6.69
CA ASN A 30 4.32 -9.75 -7.19
C ASN A 30 3.24 -9.64 -6.10
N ASN A 31 3.52 -10.10 -4.87
CA ASN A 31 2.57 -10.02 -3.76
C ASN A 31 2.25 -8.57 -3.40
N ILE A 32 3.24 -7.69 -3.44
CA ILE A 32 3.05 -6.26 -3.17
C ILE A 32 2.20 -5.63 -4.27
N LYS A 33 2.43 -5.98 -5.54
CA LYS A 33 1.57 -5.55 -6.66
C LYS A 33 0.13 -5.99 -6.48
N LEU A 34 -0.09 -7.25 -6.07
CA LEU A 34 -1.43 -7.75 -5.77
C LEU A 34 -2.12 -6.93 -4.67
N LEU A 35 -1.41 -6.61 -3.60
CA LEU A 35 -1.96 -5.76 -2.52
C LEU A 35 -2.35 -4.37 -3.04
N MET A 36 -1.52 -3.77 -3.90
CA MET A 36 -1.78 -2.44 -4.50
C MET A 36 -3.01 -2.41 -5.42
N THR A 37 -3.53 -3.56 -5.85
CA THR A 37 -4.80 -3.59 -6.61
C THR A 37 -6.03 -3.25 -5.75
N ILE A 38 -5.90 -3.35 -4.42
CA ILE A 38 -6.98 -3.01 -3.49
C ILE A 38 -7.11 -1.47 -3.41
N PRO A 39 -8.31 -0.90 -3.58
CA PRO A 39 -8.53 0.53 -3.43
C PRO A 39 -8.10 1.03 -2.05
N GLY A 40 -7.23 2.04 -2.03
CA GLY A 40 -6.71 2.63 -0.79
C GLY A 40 -5.39 2.03 -0.30
N ILE A 41 -4.81 1.05 -1.02
CA ILE A 41 -3.47 0.54 -0.73
C ILE A 41 -2.46 1.19 -1.67
N ASN A 42 -1.50 1.93 -1.11
CA ASN A 42 -0.31 2.43 -1.81
C ASN A 42 0.89 1.52 -1.56
N TYR A 43 2.02 1.77 -2.25
CA TYR A 43 3.22 0.95 -2.08
C TYR A 43 3.77 0.98 -0.64
N TYR A 44 3.68 2.11 0.08
CA TYR A 44 4.08 2.17 1.49
C TYR A 44 3.28 1.20 2.36
N SER A 45 1.95 1.25 2.24
CA SER A 45 1.04 0.40 2.99
C SER A 45 1.16 -1.05 2.55
N ALA A 46 1.35 -1.30 1.26
CA ALA A 46 1.54 -2.64 0.71
C ALA A 46 2.86 -3.26 1.22
N CYS A 47 3.97 -2.52 1.18
CA CYS A 47 5.25 -2.95 1.74
C CYS A 47 5.14 -3.20 3.25
N GLY A 48 4.50 -2.29 3.99
CA GLY A 48 4.28 -2.45 5.43
C GLY A 48 3.44 -3.67 5.77
N ILE A 49 2.31 -3.87 5.08
CA ILE A 49 1.46 -5.06 5.24
C ILE A 49 2.24 -6.32 4.90
N TYR A 50 2.94 -6.35 3.76
CA TYR A 50 3.69 -7.52 3.33
C TYR A 50 4.82 -7.86 4.30
N SER A 51 5.52 -6.86 4.84
CA SER A 51 6.58 -7.03 5.85
C SER A 51 6.07 -7.68 7.14
N GLU A 52 4.86 -7.33 7.58
CA GLU A 52 4.26 -7.89 8.80
C GLU A 52 3.67 -9.30 8.62
N ILE A 53 3.22 -9.60 7.40
CA ILE A 53 2.68 -10.92 7.07
C ILE A 53 3.83 -11.92 6.85
N GLY A 54 4.82 -11.52 6.06
CA GLY A 54 5.85 -12.40 5.51
C GLY A 54 5.24 -13.39 4.51
N ASP A 55 5.63 -14.66 4.62
CA ASP A 55 5.04 -15.73 3.80
C ASP A 55 3.60 -16.03 4.25
N ILE A 56 2.64 -15.92 3.32
CA ILE A 56 1.22 -16.21 3.57
C ILE A 56 0.96 -17.70 3.79
N SER A 57 1.85 -18.58 3.29
CA SER A 57 1.68 -20.03 3.34
C SER A 57 1.68 -20.58 4.77
N ARG A 58 2.29 -19.86 5.72
CA ARG A 58 2.32 -20.19 7.15
C ARG A 58 0.93 -20.27 7.79
N PHE A 59 -0.08 -19.66 7.17
CA PHE A 59 -1.45 -19.63 7.69
C PHE A 59 -2.32 -20.66 6.96
N LYS A 60 -2.83 -21.63 7.70
CA LYS A 60 -3.69 -22.71 7.15
C LYS A 60 -4.96 -22.18 6.49
N ASN A 61 -5.62 -21.21 7.13
CA ASN A 61 -6.89 -20.64 6.69
C ASN A 61 -6.99 -19.14 7.02
N LYS A 62 -7.99 -18.49 6.41
CA LYS A 62 -8.24 -17.05 6.55
C LYS A 62 -8.59 -16.66 7.99
N GLU A 63 -9.20 -17.56 8.77
CA GLU A 63 -9.55 -17.33 10.17
C GLU A 63 -8.30 -17.24 11.05
N ARG A 64 -7.30 -18.11 10.83
CA ARG A 64 -6.01 -18.04 11.53
C ARG A 64 -5.25 -16.78 11.16
N PHE A 65 -5.29 -16.37 9.90
CA PHE A 65 -4.73 -15.09 9.48
C PHE A 65 -5.43 -13.90 10.15
N ALA A 66 -6.76 -13.86 10.14
CA ALA A 66 -7.53 -12.83 10.82
C ALA A 66 -7.23 -12.80 12.33
N SER A 67 -7.02 -13.96 12.95
CA SER A 67 -6.60 -14.05 14.36
C SER A 67 -5.23 -13.42 14.60
N TYR A 68 -4.28 -13.66 13.71
CA TYR A 68 -2.92 -13.10 13.76
C TYR A 68 -2.93 -11.57 13.68
N THR A 69 -3.84 -10.96 12.91
CA THR A 69 -3.95 -9.48 12.85
C THR A 69 -4.48 -8.85 14.15
N GLY A 70 -5.04 -9.65 15.07
CA GLY A 70 -5.64 -9.17 16.31
C GLY A 70 -6.97 -8.45 16.15
N LEU A 71 -7.65 -8.64 15.01
CA LEU A 71 -8.96 -8.06 14.68
C LEU A 71 -10.15 -8.93 15.11
N ILE A 72 -9.89 -10.13 15.65
CA ILE A 72 -10.93 -11.04 16.13
C ILE A 72 -11.41 -10.60 17.52
N PRO A 73 -12.73 -10.63 17.81
CA PRO A 73 -13.26 -10.40 19.15
C PRO A 73 -12.82 -11.50 20.12
N LYS A 74 -12.48 -11.13 21.36
CA LYS A 74 -12.31 -12.08 22.46
C LYS A 74 -13.64 -12.78 22.72
N GLU A 75 -13.56 -14.08 22.97
CA GLU A 75 -14.70 -14.92 23.29
C GLU A 75 -14.62 -15.33 24.76
N TYR A 76 -15.70 -15.10 25.49
CA TYR A 76 -15.90 -15.59 26.86
C TYR A 76 -17.02 -16.63 26.80
N SER A 77 -16.67 -17.88 27.07
CA SER A 77 -17.63 -19.00 27.08
C SER A 77 -17.67 -19.60 28.48
N SER A 78 -18.84 -19.57 29.12
CA SER A 78 -19.08 -20.12 30.45
C SER A 78 -19.98 -21.37 30.40
N GLY A 79 -19.88 -22.17 29.33
CA GLY A 79 -20.69 -23.38 29.11
C GLY A 79 -22.08 -23.10 28.52
N GLU A 80 -22.87 -22.23 29.15
CA GLU A 80 -24.26 -21.94 28.73
C GLU A 80 -24.39 -20.73 27.81
N LYS A 81 -23.38 -19.84 27.78
CA LYS A 81 -23.42 -18.59 27.03
C LYS A 81 -22.08 -18.24 26.43
N VAL A 82 -22.11 -17.84 25.16
CA VAL A 82 -20.97 -17.29 24.43
C VAL A 82 -21.13 -15.79 24.30
N VAL A 83 -20.20 -15.03 24.88
CA VAL A 83 -20.19 -13.57 24.82
C VAL A 83 -18.96 -13.08 24.06
N LYS A 84 -19.18 -12.23 23.05
CA LYS A 84 -18.12 -11.59 22.27
C LYS A 84 -17.78 -10.22 22.85
N GLY A 85 -16.53 -10.06 23.27
CA GLY A 85 -16.00 -8.85 23.89
C GLY A 85 -15.18 -7.97 22.94
N HIS A 86 -14.19 -7.27 23.50
CA HIS A 86 -13.22 -6.44 22.76
C HIS A 86 -12.36 -7.29 21.84
N ILE A 87 -11.72 -6.67 20.84
CA ILE A 87 -10.72 -7.36 20.01
C ILE A 87 -9.55 -7.90 20.84
N THR A 88 -8.94 -8.99 20.38
CA THR A 88 -7.81 -9.63 21.06
C THR A 88 -6.59 -8.72 21.12
N LYS A 89 -6.38 -7.87 20.11
CA LYS A 89 -5.17 -7.05 19.89
C LYS A 89 -3.88 -7.87 19.85
N HIS A 90 -3.97 -9.20 19.77
CA HIS A 90 -2.84 -10.10 19.68
C HIS A 90 -2.27 -10.04 18.26
N GLY A 91 -0.96 -9.84 18.15
CA GLY A 91 -0.26 -9.69 16.88
C GLY A 91 0.01 -8.24 16.48
N PRO A 92 0.60 -8.04 15.29
CA PRO A 92 1.29 -6.81 14.94
C PRO A 92 0.37 -5.58 14.94
N SER A 93 0.77 -4.57 15.71
CA SER A 93 0.02 -3.32 15.86
C SER A 93 -0.03 -2.53 14.57
N ILE A 94 1.06 -2.52 13.81
CA ILE A 94 1.18 -1.78 12.55
C ILE A 94 0.34 -2.41 11.43
N LEU A 95 0.29 -3.75 11.33
CA LEU A 95 -0.61 -4.43 10.40
C LEU A 95 -2.07 -4.09 10.69
N ARG A 96 -2.46 -4.10 11.97
CA ARG A 96 -3.81 -3.74 12.40
C ARG A 96 -4.12 -2.27 12.10
N PHE A 97 -3.15 -1.37 12.26
CA PHE A 97 -3.27 0.03 11.88
C PHE A 97 -3.57 0.17 10.39
N PHE A 98 -2.72 -0.40 9.51
CA PHE A 98 -2.93 -0.33 8.07
C PHE A 98 -4.31 -0.87 7.65
N LEU A 99 -4.70 -2.04 8.15
CA LEU A 99 -6.00 -2.64 7.82
C LEU A 99 -7.17 -1.75 8.26
N THR A 100 -7.05 -1.06 9.39
CA THR A 100 -8.07 -0.14 9.89
C THR A 100 -8.16 1.12 9.02
N GLU A 101 -7.03 1.72 8.66
CA GLU A 101 -6.97 2.90 7.79
C GLU A 101 -7.51 2.60 6.38
N ILE A 102 -7.07 1.50 5.78
CA ILE A 102 -7.56 1.07 4.46
C ILE A 102 -9.07 0.78 4.51
N SER A 103 -9.58 0.28 5.64
CA SER A 103 -11.02 0.06 5.80
C SER A 103 -11.83 1.36 5.71
N HIS A 104 -11.32 2.47 6.23
CA HIS A 104 -11.98 3.77 6.09
C HIS A 104 -12.08 4.22 4.62
N ILE A 105 -11.07 3.87 3.82
CA ILE A 105 -11.00 4.21 2.40
C ILE A 105 -11.89 3.27 1.58
N ILE A 106 -11.75 1.95 1.73
CA ILE A 106 -12.42 0.95 0.89
C ILE A 106 -13.96 1.01 0.99
N ILE A 107 -14.50 1.42 2.14
CA ILE A 107 -15.95 1.63 2.33
C ILE A 107 -16.49 2.73 1.41
N LYS A 108 -15.66 3.71 1.03
CA LYS A 108 -16.05 4.81 0.14
C LYS A 108 -16.01 4.37 -1.33
N TYR A 109 -15.01 3.57 -1.70
CA TYR A 109 -14.70 3.24 -3.10
C TYR A 109 -15.27 1.91 -3.59
N THR A 110 -15.64 0.99 -2.70
CA THR A 110 -16.22 -0.30 -3.07
C THR A 110 -17.62 -0.49 -2.49
N LYS A 111 -18.61 -0.72 -3.37
CA LYS A 111 -20.00 -0.98 -2.98
C LYS A 111 -20.15 -2.23 -2.11
N LYS A 112 -19.44 -3.33 -2.39
CA LYS A 112 -19.45 -4.55 -1.56
C LYS A 112 -19.11 -4.27 -0.09
N PHE A 113 -18.02 -3.55 0.17
CA PHE A 113 -17.60 -3.18 1.53
C PHE A 113 -18.55 -2.15 2.15
N ARG A 114 -19.05 -1.19 1.36
CA ARG A 114 -20.06 -0.22 1.81
C ARG A 114 -21.34 -0.89 2.28
N THR A 115 -21.92 -1.77 1.48
CA THR A 115 -23.15 -2.51 1.81
C THR A 115 -22.95 -3.33 3.07
N LYS A 116 -21.80 -4.02 3.18
CA LYS A 116 -21.48 -4.78 4.40
C LYS A 116 -21.39 -3.86 5.61
N TYR A 117 -20.71 -2.73 5.51
CA TYR A 117 -20.60 -1.75 6.59
C TYR A 117 -21.97 -1.21 7.02
N LEU A 118 -22.83 -0.83 6.07
CA LEU A 118 -24.17 -0.33 6.35
C LEU A 118 -25.06 -1.38 7.04
N SER A 119 -24.90 -2.67 6.70
CA SER A 119 -25.64 -3.76 7.35
C SER A 119 -25.29 -3.97 8.82
N ILE A 120 -24.08 -3.58 9.24
CA ILE A 120 -23.57 -3.83 10.61
C ILE A 120 -23.56 -2.57 11.49
N VAL A 121 -23.44 -1.38 10.90
CA VAL A 121 -23.23 -0.12 11.63
C VAL A 121 -24.37 0.24 12.57
N ARG A 122 -25.61 -0.08 12.19
CA ARG A 122 -26.79 0.18 13.02
C ARG A 122 -26.76 -0.59 14.34
N ARG A 123 -26.20 -1.80 14.33
CA ARG A 123 -26.16 -2.70 15.51
C ARG A 123 -24.91 -2.50 16.36
N LEU A 124 -23.76 -2.28 15.73
CA LEU A 124 -22.44 -2.30 16.39
C LEU A 124 -21.87 -0.89 16.63
N GLY A 125 -22.40 0.12 15.95
CA GLY A 125 -21.82 1.47 15.91
C GLY A 125 -20.62 1.58 14.96
N LYS A 126 -20.22 2.83 14.65
CA LYS A 126 -19.20 3.15 13.62
C LYS A 126 -17.86 2.45 13.87
N LYS A 127 -17.27 2.64 15.06
CA LYS A 127 -15.93 2.14 15.38
C LYS A 127 -15.82 0.62 15.26
N ARG A 128 -16.75 -0.11 15.89
CA ARG A 128 -16.77 -1.59 15.83
C ARG A 128 -17.03 -2.11 14.42
N SER A 129 -17.80 -1.37 13.62
CA SER A 129 -18.07 -1.73 12.23
C SER A 129 -16.86 -1.58 11.33
N ILE A 130 -16.04 -0.53 11.51
CA ILE A 130 -14.76 -0.40 10.81
C ILE A 130 -13.85 -1.59 11.11
N ILE A 131 -13.75 -2.00 12.37
CA ILE A 131 -12.95 -3.17 12.77
C ILE A 131 -13.47 -4.47 12.12
N ALA A 132 -14.80 -4.63 12.03
CA ALA A 132 -15.39 -5.76 11.35
C ALA A 132 -15.09 -5.74 9.83
N ILE A 133 -15.06 -4.57 9.20
CA ILE A 133 -14.62 -4.40 7.81
C ILE A 133 -13.13 -4.72 7.66
N ALA A 134 -12.28 -4.27 8.58
CA ALA A 134 -10.86 -4.57 8.58
C ALA A 134 -10.58 -6.08 8.66
N ARG A 135 -11.39 -6.82 9.43
CA ARG A 135 -11.32 -8.28 9.45
C ARG A 135 -11.66 -8.89 8.10
N ILE A 136 -12.74 -8.43 7.45
CA ILE A 136 -13.14 -8.93 6.12
C ILE A 136 -12.07 -8.60 5.08
N LEU A 137 -11.46 -7.42 5.17
CA LEU A 137 -10.34 -7.01 4.34
C LEU A 137 -9.13 -7.93 4.55
N ALA A 138 -8.78 -8.26 5.79
CA ALA A 138 -7.71 -9.22 6.10
C ALA A 138 -7.99 -10.61 5.49
N GLU A 139 -9.22 -11.13 5.63
CA GLU A 139 -9.62 -12.40 5.00
C GLU A 139 -9.57 -12.34 3.47
N THR A 140 -9.88 -11.18 2.88
CA THR A 140 -9.77 -10.93 1.43
C THR A 140 -8.31 -10.94 0.99
N ILE A 141 -7.43 -10.22 1.69
CA ILE A 141 -5.98 -10.19 1.44
C ILE A 141 -5.38 -11.59 1.50
N PHE A 142 -5.75 -12.39 2.51
CA PHE A 142 -5.29 -13.78 2.61
C PHE A 142 -5.69 -14.59 1.38
N THR A 143 -6.94 -14.48 0.95
CA THR A 143 -7.46 -15.23 -0.20
C THR A 143 -6.77 -14.79 -1.50
N MET A 144 -6.53 -13.49 -1.66
CA MET A 144 -5.81 -12.93 -2.82
C MET A 144 -4.37 -13.41 -2.90
N LEU A 145 -3.62 -13.33 -1.79
CA LEU A 145 -2.22 -13.74 -1.74
C LEU A 145 -2.09 -15.26 -1.90
N LYS A 146 -2.98 -16.04 -1.30
CA LYS A 146 -2.97 -17.51 -1.42
C LYS A 146 -3.26 -17.99 -2.84
N ASN A 147 -4.17 -17.31 -3.55
CA ASN A 147 -4.57 -17.68 -4.90
C ASN A 147 -3.75 -16.97 -5.98
N ASN A 148 -2.83 -16.07 -5.59
CA ASN A 148 -2.08 -15.21 -6.50
C ASN A 148 -2.99 -14.39 -7.46
N THR A 149 -4.15 -13.95 -6.94
CA THR A 149 -5.17 -13.21 -7.71
C THR A 149 -5.28 -11.77 -7.25
N GLY A 150 -5.30 -10.83 -8.18
CA GLY A 150 -5.56 -9.42 -7.89
C GLY A 150 -6.97 -9.19 -7.35
N TYR A 151 -7.16 -8.05 -6.70
CA TYR A 151 -8.48 -7.65 -6.21
C TYR A 151 -9.37 -7.29 -7.40
N ILE A 152 -10.48 -8.01 -7.53
CA ILE A 152 -11.48 -7.76 -8.57
C ILE A 152 -12.71 -7.15 -7.91
N ASP A 153 -13.04 -5.92 -8.32
CA ASP A 153 -14.29 -5.26 -7.97
C ASP A 153 -15.18 -5.19 -9.22
N TYR A 154 -16.09 -6.15 -9.34
CA TYR A 154 -16.97 -6.29 -10.51
C TYR A 154 -17.91 -5.10 -10.73
N GLU A 155 -18.10 -4.24 -9.73
CA GLU A 155 -19.00 -3.07 -9.81
C GLU A 155 -18.25 -1.74 -9.95
N ARG A 156 -16.92 -1.76 -10.10
CA ARG A 156 -16.13 -0.54 -10.27
C ARG A 156 -16.34 -0.02 -11.70
N ASN A 157 -17.13 1.04 -11.85
CA ASN A 157 -17.26 1.74 -13.13
C ASN A 157 -15.88 2.20 -13.62
N LYS A 158 -15.56 1.97 -14.90
CA LYS A 158 -14.35 2.47 -15.59
C LYS A 158 -14.12 3.98 -15.40
N THR A 159 -15.17 4.73 -15.06
CA THR A 159 -15.19 6.17 -14.79
C THR A 159 -14.49 6.55 -13.48
N ASP A 160 -14.52 5.70 -12.46
CA ASP A 160 -13.87 5.96 -11.15
C ASP A 160 -12.37 5.63 -11.16
N LEU A 161 -11.92 4.81 -12.12
CA LEU A 161 -10.49 4.55 -12.37
C LEU A 161 -9.78 5.76 -12.97
N LYS A 162 -10.49 6.62 -13.71
CA LYS A 162 -9.95 7.85 -14.33
C LYS A 162 -9.74 9.01 -13.34
N ASN A 163 -10.39 8.95 -12.17
CA ASN A 163 -10.30 9.98 -11.12
C ASN A 163 -9.38 9.58 -9.96
N ILE A 164 -8.67 8.45 -10.08
CA ILE A 164 -7.55 8.14 -9.19
C ILE A 164 -6.40 9.02 -9.67
N ASP A 165 -5.92 9.92 -8.83
CA ASP A 165 -4.76 10.75 -9.12
C ASP A 165 -3.49 9.88 -9.22
N TYR A 166 -3.29 9.28 -10.39
CA TYR A 166 -2.08 8.57 -10.78
C TYR A 166 -0.92 9.53 -11.10
N SER A 167 -1.10 10.87 -10.99
CA SER A 167 -0.04 11.88 -11.17
C SER A 167 1.18 11.63 -10.29
N TYR A 168 1.00 11.01 -9.12
CA TYR A 168 2.09 10.58 -8.25
C TYR A 168 2.84 9.35 -8.79
N TYR A 169 2.13 8.38 -9.35
CA TYR A 169 2.69 7.15 -9.92
C TYR A 169 3.34 7.37 -11.30
N ASP A 170 2.75 8.21 -12.17
CA ASP A 170 3.37 8.64 -13.44
C ASP A 170 4.66 9.45 -13.20
N LYS A 171 4.69 10.25 -12.12
CA LYS A 171 5.91 10.93 -11.66
C LYS A 171 6.95 9.94 -11.13
N LEU A 172 6.55 8.91 -10.37
CA LEU A 172 7.47 7.88 -9.85
C LEU A 172 8.02 6.97 -10.95
N GLU A 173 7.17 6.53 -11.89
CA GLU A 173 7.56 5.68 -13.02
C GLU A 173 8.47 6.44 -13.98
N SER A 174 8.16 7.72 -14.27
CA SER A 174 9.06 8.59 -15.04
C SER A 174 10.34 8.94 -14.29
N LEU A 175 10.38 8.98 -12.95
CA LEU A 175 11.60 9.20 -12.16
C LEU A 175 12.46 7.93 -12.09
N ALA A 176 11.85 6.75 -11.98
CA ALA A 176 12.51 5.45 -12.01
C ALA A 176 13.08 5.13 -13.40
N ILE A 177 12.35 5.45 -14.48
CA ILE A 177 12.82 5.34 -15.87
C ILE A 177 13.93 6.36 -16.15
N ARG A 178 13.79 7.61 -15.68
CA ARG A 178 14.83 8.65 -15.81
C ARG A 178 16.09 8.29 -15.01
N LYS A 179 15.96 7.74 -13.80
CA LYS A 179 17.10 7.26 -13.00
C LYS A 179 17.75 6.00 -13.59
N ARG A 180 16.98 5.05 -14.13
CA ARG A 180 17.54 3.89 -14.87
C ARG A 180 18.30 4.35 -16.10
N ARG A 181 17.72 5.21 -16.94
CA ARG A 181 18.40 5.78 -18.12
C ARG A 181 19.63 6.62 -17.73
N ALA A 182 19.57 7.37 -16.64
CA ALA A 182 20.73 8.12 -16.14
C ALA A 182 21.84 7.18 -15.61
N MET A 183 21.49 6.11 -14.90
CA MET A 183 22.43 5.07 -14.45
C MET A 183 23.04 4.32 -15.64
N GLU A 184 22.21 3.94 -16.61
CA GLU A 184 22.61 3.25 -17.85
C GLU A 184 23.52 4.15 -18.70
N TYR A 185 23.22 5.46 -18.78
CA TYR A 185 24.07 6.46 -19.42
C TYR A 185 25.41 6.67 -18.69
N THR A 186 25.43 6.66 -17.35
CA THR A 186 26.70 6.72 -16.58
C THR A 186 27.54 5.45 -16.71
N LEU A 187 26.91 4.28 -16.81
CA LEU A 187 27.59 2.99 -17.04
C LEU A 187 28.12 2.87 -18.48
N LEU A 188 27.41 3.44 -19.47
CA LEU A 188 27.84 3.50 -20.86
C LEU A 188 28.93 4.57 -21.10
N LYS A 189 28.93 5.67 -20.35
CA LYS A 189 29.99 6.70 -20.41
C LYS A 189 31.29 6.28 -19.74
N GLY A 190 31.23 5.52 -18.64
CA GLY A 190 32.43 4.97 -17.99
C GLY A 190 33.29 4.05 -18.87
N ASN A 191 32.74 3.55 -19.98
CA ASN A 191 33.47 2.74 -20.98
C ASN A 191 33.87 3.51 -22.25
N ASN A 192 33.42 4.75 -22.46
CA ASN A 192 33.60 5.49 -23.71
C ASN A 192 34.36 6.82 -23.56
N ASP A 193 34.82 7.19 -22.37
CA ASP A 193 35.59 8.44 -22.16
C ASP A 193 37.07 8.34 -22.60
N ILE A 194 37.43 7.36 -23.43
CA ILE A 194 38.60 7.45 -24.34
C ILE A 194 38.09 7.78 -25.75
N LYS A 195 37.64 9.03 -25.95
CA LYS A 195 37.68 9.84 -27.19
C LYS A 195 36.45 10.74 -27.36
N GLY A 196 36.71 12.04 -27.49
CA GLY A 196 36.02 12.85 -28.50
C GLY A 196 35.18 14.02 -27.97
N ASP A 197 35.65 15.21 -28.30
CA ASP A 197 35.07 16.52 -28.03
C ASP A 197 33.68 16.80 -28.65
N SER A 198 33.00 17.76 -28.00
CA SER A 198 32.16 18.84 -28.55
C SER A 198 30.70 18.61 -29.03
N ALA A 199 29.89 19.62 -28.67
CA ALA A 199 28.68 20.15 -29.33
C ALA A 199 27.26 19.65 -28.91
N ASN A 200 26.50 20.61 -28.36
CA ASN A 200 25.07 20.93 -28.54
C ASN A 200 23.98 19.84 -28.36
N LEU A 201 23.04 20.11 -27.44
CA LEU A 201 21.60 20.08 -27.74
C LEU A 201 20.83 20.98 -26.76
N LYS A 202 20.38 22.12 -27.28
CA LYS A 202 19.46 23.08 -26.65
C LYS A 202 18.08 22.44 -26.48
N TYR A 203 17.42 22.63 -25.33
CA TYR A 203 15.97 22.46 -25.20
C TYR A 203 15.33 23.81 -24.87
N ASN A 204 14.48 24.28 -25.79
CA ASN A 204 13.69 25.50 -25.71
C ASN A 204 12.26 25.20 -25.20
N GLY A 205 11.71 26.14 -24.43
CA GLY A 205 10.27 26.37 -24.24
C GLY A 205 9.61 25.55 -23.13
N GLY A 206 8.87 26.10 -22.17
CA GLY A 206 8.38 27.46 -21.97
C GLY A 206 7.25 27.38 -20.94
N ILE A 207 7.34 28.22 -19.92
CA ILE A 207 6.27 28.46 -18.94
C ILE A 207 5.16 29.25 -19.65
N LYS A 208 3.90 28.84 -19.48
CA LYS A 208 2.78 29.76 -19.57
C LYS A 208 1.89 29.54 -18.35
N ASP A 209 1.90 30.56 -17.50
CA ASP A 209 0.91 30.83 -16.48
C ASP A 209 -0.46 31.05 -17.13
N CYS A 210 -1.48 30.38 -16.59
CA CYS A 210 -2.88 30.81 -16.42
C CYS A 210 -3.55 29.78 -15.48
#